data_AF-A0A9D4CSE6-F1
#
_entry.id   AF-A0A9D4CSE6-F1
#
_cell.length_a   1.000
_cell.length_b   1.000
_cell.length_c   1.000
_cell.angle_alpha   90.00
_cell.angle_beta   90.00
_cell.angle_gamma   90.00
#
_symmetry.space_group_name_H-M   'P 1'
#
loop_
_entity.id
_entity.type
_entity.pdbx_description
1 polymer ?
#
loop_
_entity_poly.entity_id
_entity_poly.type
_entity_poly.pdbx_seq_one_letter_code
_entity_poly.pdbx_strand_id
1 'polypeptide(L)'
;MRQNYKRRLNEIEKQRRIAVAEQIRKKEAARQEQLRQQEEFTKDIINYSLWQSESEVDNMLLSYKKDSDTIKALKAQVRFRKNVLHQIPSDKFKFNFSKKGKDFTVNELTANLKELVTQAIVADDAIQKHILVGKKVRHRFIKDGQSEWYIGKVISQVFACICCLTNTFNLSFKYL
;
A
#
# COMPACT_ATOMS: atom_id res chain seq x y z
N MET A 1 45.55 36.65 12.63
CA MET A 1 44.12 36.69 12.20
C MET A 1 43.77 35.76 11.03
N ARG A 2 44.48 35.79 9.88
CA ARG A 2 44.12 34.99 8.68
C ARG A 2 44.07 33.46 8.89
N GLN A 3 44.95 32.87 9.71
CA GLN A 3 44.95 31.42 9.97
C GLN A 3 43.74 30.96 10.81
N ASN A 4 43.34 31.73 11.82
CA ASN A 4 42.18 31.40 12.65
C ASN A 4 40.87 31.47 11.84
N TYR A 5 40.78 32.43 10.91
CA TYR A 5 39.65 32.53 9.99
C TYR A 5 39.56 31.31 9.04
N LYS A 6 40.67 30.91 8.41
CA LYS A 6 40.72 29.70 7.57
C LYS A 6 40.36 28.43 8.35
N ARG A 7 40.87 28.28 9.58
CA ARG A 7 40.53 27.15 10.45
C ARG A 7 39.03 27.11 10.75
N ARG A 8 38.43 28.26 11.09
CA ARG A 8 37.00 28.38 11.37
C ARG A 8 36.12 28.07 10.15
N LEU A 9 36.52 28.48 8.95
CA LEU A 9 35.82 28.13 7.70
C LEU A 9 35.83 26.61 7.44
N ASN A 10 37.00 25.98 7.57
CA ASN A 10 37.13 24.52 7.41
C ASN A 10 36.28 23.76 8.45
N GLU A 11 36.22 24.26 9.68
CA GLU A 11 35.41 23.65 10.73
C GLU A 11 33.91 23.77 10.45
N ILE A 12 33.45 24.94 9.99
CA ILE A 12 32.05 25.13 9.55
C ILE A 12 31.72 24.19 8.39
N GLU A 13 32.61 24.06 7.40
CA GLU A 13 32.38 23.18 6.26
C GLU A 13 32.34 21.70 6.70
N LYS A 14 33.23 21.28 7.59
CA LYS A 14 33.23 19.94 8.17
C LYS A 14 31.93 19.66 8.93
N GLN A 15 31.46 20.60 9.75
CA GLN A 15 30.19 20.47 10.47
C GLN A 15 28.99 20.36 9.52
N ARG A 16 28.97 21.14 8.43
CA ARG A 16 27.93 21.03 7.40
C ARG A 16 27.92 19.67 6.72
N ARG A 17 29.10 19.13 6.36
CA ARG A 17 29.22 17.80 5.76
C ARG A 17 28.71 16.70 6.71
N ILE A 18 29.05 16.78 7.99
CA ILE A 18 28.56 15.84 9.02
C ILE A 18 27.03 15.95 9.16
N ALA A 19 26.48 17.16 9.24
CA ALA A 19 25.04 17.37 9.36
C ALA A 19 24.25 16.82 8.15
N VAL A 20 24.76 17.04 6.93
CA VAL A 20 24.16 16.49 5.70
C VAL A 20 24.24 14.96 5.68
N ALA A 21 25.40 14.39 6.02
CA ALA A 21 25.56 12.93 6.09
C ALA A 21 24.61 12.30 7.13
N GLU A 22 24.43 12.94 8.28
CA GLU A 22 23.51 12.47 9.31
C GLU A 22 22.05 12.54 8.86
N GLN A 23 21.66 13.61 8.14
CA GLN A 23 20.32 13.70 7.54
C GLN A 23 20.07 12.62 6.49
N ILE A 24 21.06 12.35 5.63
CA ILE A 24 20.98 11.28 4.63
C ILE A 24 20.82 9.93 5.32
N ARG A 25 21.64 9.63 6.34
CA ARG A 25 21.55 8.38 7.11
C ARG A 25 20.19 8.20 7.77
N LYS A 26 19.64 9.27 8.37
CA LYS A 26 18.30 9.24 8.98
C LYS A 26 17.19 8.99 7.96
N LYS A 27 17.27 9.63 6.79
CA LYS A 27 16.30 9.41 5.70
C LYS A 27 16.37 7.98 5.16
N GLU A 28 17.58 7.45 4.97
CA GLU A 28 17.77 6.09 4.51
C GLU A 28 17.24 5.07 5.54
N ALA A 29 17.57 5.25 6.82
CA ALA A 29 17.04 4.39 7.88
C ALA A 29 15.50 4.43 7.96
N ALA A 30 14.89 5.61 7.84
CA ALA A 30 13.44 5.75 7.81
C ALA A 30 12.82 5.05 6.57
N ARG A 31 13.47 5.14 5.41
CA ARG A 31 13.03 4.47 4.18
C ARG A 31 13.12 2.95 4.31
N GLN A 32 14.21 2.43 4.86
CA GLN A 32 14.39 0.99 5.08
C GLN A 32 13.34 0.45 6.06
N GLU A 33 13.07 1.18 7.13
CA GLU A 33 12.00 0.80 8.08
C GLU A 33 10.62 0.83 7.43
N GLN A 34 10.33 1.83 6.59
CA GLN A 34 9.07 1.88 5.84
C GLN A 34 8.92 0.68 4.90
N LEU A 35 9.99 0.30 4.17
CA LEU A 35 9.99 -0.88 3.30
C LEU A 35 9.75 -2.16 4.11
N ARG A 36 10.44 -2.33 5.24
CA ARG A 36 10.26 -3.48 6.13
C ARG A 36 8.81 -3.60 6.61
N GLN A 37 8.18 -2.50 6.99
CA GLN A 37 6.78 -2.48 7.40
C GLN A 37 5.83 -2.82 6.23
N GLN A 38 6.10 -2.31 5.03
CA GLN A 38 5.31 -2.65 3.84
C GLN A 38 5.40 -4.14 3.49
N GLU A 39 6.59 -4.74 3.63
CA GLU A 39 6.76 -6.18 3.46
C GLU A 39 5.97 -6.99 4.50
N GLU A 40 5.99 -6.57 5.77
CA GLU A 40 5.19 -7.21 6.83
C GLU A 40 3.68 -7.13 6.51
N PHE A 41 3.17 -5.96 6.12
CA PHE A 41 1.77 -5.83 5.73
C PHE A 41 1.42 -6.66 4.49
N THR A 42 2.36 -6.81 3.56
CA THR A 42 2.17 -7.65 2.37
C THR A 42 2.11 -9.13 2.74
N LYS A 43 2.98 -9.59 3.66
CA LYS A 43 2.95 -10.97 4.18
C LYS A 43 1.63 -11.26 4.89
N ASP A 44 1.13 -10.32 5.70
CA ASP A 44 -0.16 -10.45 6.36
C ASP A 44 -1.30 -10.63 5.34
N ILE A 45 -1.30 -9.85 4.26
CA ILE A 45 -2.32 -9.98 3.21
C ILE A 45 -2.18 -11.24 2.37
N ILE A 46 -0.96 -11.73 2.13
CA ILE A 46 -0.77 -13.03 1.47
C ILE A 46 -1.44 -14.13 2.31
N ASN A 47 -1.33 -14.05 3.64
CA ASN A 47 -1.95 -15.03 4.54
C ASN A 47 -3.48 -14.93 4.58
N TYR A 48 -4.04 -13.71 4.59
CA TYR A 48 -5.50 -13.49 4.72
C TYR A 48 -6.25 -13.33 3.38
N SER A 49 -5.51 -13.29 2.27
CA SER A 49 -5.97 -12.83 0.94
C SER A 49 -6.43 -11.38 0.92
N LEU A 50 -6.40 -10.71 -0.24
CA LEU A 50 -6.89 -9.33 -0.39
C LEU A 50 -8.37 -9.34 -0.79
N TRP A 51 -9.24 -8.73 0.00
CA TRP A 51 -10.69 -8.71 -0.27
C TRP A 51 -11.05 -7.50 -1.12
N GLN A 52 -11.61 -7.70 -2.31
CA GLN A 52 -11.81 -6.70 -3.35
C GLN A 52 -13.26 -6.26 -3.55
N SER A 53 -14.22 -6.95 -2.93
CA SER A 53 -15.65 -6.62 -2.99
C SER A 53 -16.33 -6.70 -1.61
N GLU A 54 -17.44 -5.98 -1.41
CA GLU A 54 -18.20 -6.07 -0.14
C GLU A 54 -18.69 -7.49 0.13
N SER A 55 -19.10 -8.21 -0.91
CA SER A 55 -19.48 -9.63 -0.83
C SER A 55 -18.33 -10.52 -0.39
N GLU A 56 -17.09 -10.26 -0.84
CA GLU A 56 -15.93 -11.00 -0.37
C GLU A 56 -15.64 -10.72 1.10
N VAL A 57 -15.79 -9.47 1.54
CA VAL A 57 -15.65 -9.11 2.97
C VAL A 57 -16.64 -9.95 3.79
N ASP A 58 -17.92 -9.97 3.43
CA ASP A 58 -18.93 -10.72 4.16
C ASP A 58 -18.66 -12.22 4.18
N ASN A 59 -18.34 -12.80 3.01
CA ASN A 59 -18.05 -14.23 2.89
C ASN A 59 -16.83 -14.64 3.71
N MET A 60 -15.76 -13.83 3.68
CA MET A 60 -14.55 -14.13 4.45
C MET A 60 -14.77 -13.96 5.95
N LEU A 61 -15.58 -13.01 6.38
CA LEU A 61 -15.92 -12.85 7.79
C LEU A 61 -16.66 -14.07 8.36
N LEU A 62 -17.54 -14.69 7.58
CA LEU A 62 -18.24 -15.93 7.96
C LEU A 62 -17.29 -17.13 8.14
N SER A 63 -16.11 -17.09 7.50
CA SER A 63 -15.13 -18.18 7.62
C SER A 63 -14.41 -18.21 8.98
N TYR A 64 -14.40 -17.09 9.71
CA TYR A 64 -13.72 -16.98 11.00
C TYR A 64 -14.64 -17.39 12.16
N LYS A 65 -14.12 -18.26 13.03
CA LYS A 65 -14.86 -18.72 14.23
C LYS A 65 -14.63 -17.85 15.46
N LYS A 66 -13.57 -17.04 15.47
CA LYS A 66 -13.14 -16.23 16.62
C LYS A 66 -13.05 -14.77 16.24
N ASP A 67 -13.68 -13.91 17.04
CA ASP A 67 -13.63 -12.46 16.86
C ASP A 67 -12.20 -11.91 16.88
N SER A 68 -11.29 -12.53 17.65
CA SER A 68 -9.88 -12.14 17.68
C SER A 68 -9.20 -12.26 16.31
N ASP A 69 -9.50 -13.33 15.58
CA ASP A 69 -8.89 -13.60 14.28
C ASP A 69 -9.54 -12.75 13.20
N THR A 70 -10.86 -12.54 13.31
CA THR A 70 -11.61 -11.57 12.50
C THR A 70 -11.02 -10.16 12.60
N ILE A 71 -10.76 -9.67 13.82
CA ILE A 71 -10.17 -8.34 14.03
C ILE A 71 -8.77 -8.27 13.43
N LYS A 72 -7.95 -9.32 13.56
CA LYS A 72 -6.61 -9.36 12.95
C LYS A 72 -6.68 -9.25 11.43
N ALA A 73 -7.55 -10.05 10.80
CA ALA A 73 -7.75 -10.01 9.35
C ALA A 73 -8.24 -8.62 8.90
N LEU A 74 -9.25 -8.06 9.57
CA LEU A 74 -9.75 -6.70 9.27
C LEU A 74 -8.66 -5.63 9.41
N LYS A 75 -7.87 -5.66 10.50
CA LYS A 75 -6.76 -4.73 10.70
C LYS A 75 -5.69 -4.89 9.61
N ALA A 76 -5.38 -6.12 9.19
CA ALA A 76 -4.45 -6.38 8.09
C ALA A 76 -4.95 -5.76 6.77
N GLN A 77 -6.23 -5.95 6.42
CA GLN A 77 -6.86 -5.34 5.24
C GLN A 77 -6.69 -3.82 5.23
N VAL A 78 -7.06 -3.17 6.34
CA VAL A 78 -7.01 -1.71 6.49
C VAL A 78 -5.58 -1.18 6.43
N ARG A 79 -4.62 -1.84 7.10
CA ARG A 79 -3.19 -1.47 7.07
C ARG A 79 -2.61 -1.56 5.67
N PHE A 80 -2.88 -2.65 4.97
CA PHE A 80 -2.37 -2.84 3.62
C PHE A 80 -2.94 -1.81 2.65
N ARG A 81 -4.25 -1.57 2.71
CA ARG A 81 -4.91 -0.53 1.90
C ARG A 81 -4.33 0.86 2.13
N LYS A 82 -4.01 1.19 3.38
CA LYS A 82 -3.40 2.48 3.75
C LYS A 82 -1.93 2.59 3.33
N ASN A 83 -1.11 1.60 3.70
CA ASN A 83 0.35 1.74 3.70
C ASN A 83 1.03 1.14 2.47
N VAL A 84 0.36 0.21 1.77
CA VAL A 84 0.89 -0.45 0.56
C VAL A 84 0.14 0.01 -0.68
N LEU A 85 -1.21 0.04 -0.64
CA LEU A 85 -2.00 0.52 -1.77
C LEU A 85 -2.13 2.04 -1.83
N HIS A 86 -1.70 2.76 -0.78
CA HIS A 86 -1.79 4.21 -0.68
C HIS A 86 -3.18 4.76 -1.03
N GLN A 87 -4.23 4.04 -0.61
CA GLN A 87 -5.59 4.40 -0.92
C GLN A 87 -5.99 5.70 -0.20
N ILE A 88 -6.65 6.62 -0.92
CA ILE A 88 -7.17 7.87 -0.34
C ILE A 88 -8.69 7.77 -0.22
N PRO A 89 -9.24 7.51 0.97
CA PRO A 89 -10.67 7.50 1.21
C PRO A 89 -11.22 8.92 1.27
N SER A 90 -12.53 9.02 1.08
CA SER A 90 -13.26 10.28 1.29
C SER A 90 -13.15 10.76 2.74
N ASP A 91 -13.14 9.80 3.68
CA ASP A 91 -12.93 10.06 5.10
C ASP A 91 -11.67 9.34 5.61
N LYS A 92 -10.69 10.13 6.07
CA LYS A 92 -9.42 9.61 6.63
C LYS A 92 -9.62 8.79 7.90
N PHE A 93 -10.71 9.01 8.66
CA PHE A 93 -10.99 8.26 9.89
C PHE A 93 -11.30 6.79 9.63
N LYS A 94 -11.59 6.40 8.38
CA LYS A 94 -11.86 5.01 7.97
C LYS A 94 -10.64 4.09 8.12
N PHE A 95 -9.44 4.65 8.21
CA PHE A 95 -8.23 3.89 8.50
C PHE A 95 -7.89 3.76 9.98
N ASN A 96 -8.68 4.35 10.88
CA ASN A 96 -8.43 4.27 12.31
C ASN A 96 -8.93 2.94 12.87
N PHE A 97 -8.30 2.51 13.96
CA PHE A 97 -8.68 1.30 14.69
C PHE A 97 -9.39 1.59 16.01
N SER A 98 -9.47 2.85 16.41
CA SER A 98 -10.06 3.29 17.66
C SER A 98 -10.60 4.70 17.54
N LYS A 99 -11.53 5.05 18.44
CA LYS A 99 -12.10 6.38 18.60
C LYS A 99 -12.20 6.71 20.08
N LYS A 100 -11.65 7.88 20.47
CA LYS A 100 -11.64 8.35 21.86
C LYS A 100 -11.07 7.31 22.85
N GLY A 101 -10.02 6.60 22.45
CA GLY A 101 -9.35 5.59 23.29
C GLY A 101 -10.07 4.23 23.37
N LYS A 102 -11.22 4.07 22.70
CA LYS A 102 -11.91 2.78 22.58
C LYS A 102 -11.65 2.15 21.22
N ASP A 103 -11.18 0.90 21.22
CA ASP A 103 -11.01 0.10 20.01
C ASP A 103 -12.33 -0.14 19.30
N PHE A 104 -12.29 -0.12 17.97
CA PHE A 104 -13.44 -0.44 17.15
C PHE A 104 -13.82 -1.92 17.26
N THR A 105 -15.13 -2.15 17.32
CA THR A 105 -15.75 -3.47 17.23
C THR A 105 -15.58 -4.07 15.83
N VAL A 106 -15.81 -5.38 15.71
CA VAL A 106 -15.81 -6.08 14.41
C VAL A 106 -16.74 -5.38 13.42
N ASN A 107 -17.96 -5.03 13.84
CA ASN A 107 -18.96 -4.39 12.97
C ASN A 107 -18.50 -3.01 12.46
N GLU A 108 -17.88 -2.19 13.34
CA GLU A 108 -17.35 -0.88 12.95
C GLU A 108 -16.19 -1.01 11.96
N LEU A 109 -15.27 -1.96 12.20
CA LEU A 109 -14.15 -2.24 11.29
C LEU A 109 -14.63 -2.78 9.94
N THR A 110 -15.64 -3.66 9.94
CA THR A 110 -16.25 -4.19 8.72
C THR A 110 -16.91 -3.08 7.89
N ALA A 111 -17.69 -2.21 8.52
CA ALA A 111 -18.32 -1.09 7.83
C ALA A 111 -17.28 -0.15 7.21
N ASN A 112 -16.23 0.19 7.96
CA ASN A 112 -15.12 0.99 7.44
C ASN A 112 -14.42 0.30 6.27
N LEU A 113 -14.17 -1.01 6.37
CA LEU A 113 -13.51 -1.76 5.30
C LEU A 113 -14.38 -1.83 4.04
N LYS A 114 -15.68 -2.08 4.15
CA LYS A 114 -16.60 -2.09 3.00
C LYS A 114 -16.59 -0.75 2.26
N GLU A 115 -16.65 0.35 3.00
CA GLU A 115 -16.50 1.68 2.39
C GLU A 115 -15.15 1.86 1.68
N LEU A 116 -14.05 1.41 2.29
CA LEU A 116 -12.74 1.45 1.64
C LEU A 116 -12.72 0.59 0.37
N VAL A 117 -13.32 -0.60 0.38
CA VAL A 117 -13.39 -1.46 -0.80
C VAL A 117 -14.18 -0.79 -1.92
N THR A 118 -15.31 -0.15 -1.59
CA THR A 118 -16.19 0.52 -2.55
C THR A 118 -15.60 1.83 -3.08
N GLN A 119 -14.89 2.59 -2.23
CA GLN A 119 -14.22 3.84 -2.58
C GLN A 119 -12.82 3.63 -3.18
N ALA A 120 -12.49 2.45 -3.71
CA ALA A 120 -11.17 2.15 -4.27
C ALA A 120 -10.82 2.98 -5.52
N ILE A 121 -10.56 4.27 -5.31
CA ILE A 121 -9.83 5.18 -6.18
C ILE A 121 -8.43 5.27 -5.56
N VAL A 122 -7.48 4.55 -6.14
CA VAL A 122 -6.07 4.64 -5.77
C VAL A 122 -5.59 6.04 -6.16
N ALA A 123 -4.93 6.73 -5.22
CA ALA A 123 -4.33 8.01 -5.53
C ALA A 123 -3.06 7.83 -6.34
N ASP A 124 -3.02 8.50 -7.49
CA ASP A 124 -1.90 8.47 -8.41
C ASP A 124 -0.78 9.37 -7.89
N ASP A 125 0.26 8.79 -7.30
CA ASP A 125 1.53 9.49 -7.12
C ASP A 125 2.12 9.79 -8.50
N ALA A 126 2.16 11.07 -8.86
CA ALA A 126 2.43 11.59 -10.20
C ALA A 126 3.87 11.37 -10.73
N ILE A 127 4.71 10.58 -10.05
CA ILE A 127 6.16 10.63 -10.25
C ILE A 127 6.68 9.59 -11.26
N GLN A 128 5.92 8.55 -11.62
CA GLN A 128 6.30 7.63 -12.70
C GLN A 128 5.08 6.89 -13.27
N LYS A 129 4.28 7.57 -14.09
CA LYS A 129 3.04 7.01 -14.62
C LYS A 129 3.30 6.24 -15.91
N HIS A 130 3.20 4.91 -15.86
CA HIS A 130 3.04 4.12 -17.07
C HIS A 130 1.68 4.46 -17.71
N ILE A 131 1.63 4.61 -19.04
CA ILE A 131 0.49 5.12 -19.82
C ILE A 131 -0.83 4.38 -19.52
N LEU A 132 -0.73 3.12 -19.12
CA LEU A 132 -1.88 2.25 -18.87
C LEU A 132 -2.47 2.36 -17.45
N VAL A 133 -1.73 2.85 -16.44
CA VAL A 133 -2.22 2.89 -15.05
C VAL A 133 -3.43 3.83 -14.93
N GLY A 134 -4.50 3.32 -14.31
CA GLY A 134 -5.79 4.02 -14.16
C GLY A 134 -6.73 3.92 -15.38
N LYS A 135 -6.27 3.41 -16.52
CA LYS A 135 -7.12 3.22 -17.71
C LYS A 135 -8.00 1.98 -17.58
N LYS A 136 -9.22 2.07 -18.12
CA LYS A 136 -10.05 0.89 -18.38
C LYS A 136 -9.46 0.17 -19.59
N VAL A 137 -9.18 -1.11 -19.43
CA VAL A 137 -8.60 -1.96 -20.46
C VAL A 137 -9.48 -3.19 -20.69
N ARG A 138 -9.51 -3.67 -21.92
CA ARG A 138 -10.05 -4.99 -22.26
C ARG A 138 -8.87 -5.95 -22.33
N HIS A 139 -8.87 -6.95 -21.46
CA HIS A 139 -7.84 -7.98 -21.41
C HIS A 139 -8.41 -9.31 -21.86
N ARG A 140 -7.70 -9.98 -22.76
CA ARG A 140 -8.10 -11.28 -23.28
C ARG A 140 -7.38 -12.38 -22.50
N PHE A 141 -8.13 -13.27 -21.90
CA PHE A 141 -7.62 -14.50 -21.30
C PHE A 141 -7.94 -15.68 -22.21
N ILE A 142 -7.03 -16.65 -22.26
CA ILE A 142 -7.27 -17.91 -22.94
C ILE A 142 -7.60 -18.92 -21.85
N LYS A 143 -8.82 -19.44 -21.86
CA LYS A 143 -9.30 -20.45 -20.93
C LYS A 143 -9.81 -21.63 -21.74
N ASP A 144 -9.23 -22.80 -21.50
CA ASP A 144 -9.61 -24.06 -22.17
C ASP A 144 -9.63 -23.96 -23.71
N GLY A 145 -8.66 -23.22 -24.28
CA GLY A 145 -8.54 -23.00 -25.73
C GLY A 145 -9.50 -21.97 -26.32
N GLN A 146 -10.40 -21.39 -25.52
CA GLN A 146 -11.29 -20.32 -25.93
C GLN A 146 -10.82 -18.97 -25.39
N SER A 147 -10.98 -17.91 -26.20
CA SER A 147 -10.62 -16.56 -25.78
C SER A 147 -11.80 -15.88 -25.10
N GLU A 148 -11.62 -15.48 -23.85
CA GLU A 148 -12.58 -14.71 -23.08
C GLU A 148 -12.05 -13.30 -22.85
N TRP A 149 -12.92 -12.30 -22.98
CA TRP A 149 -12.55 -10.89 -22.79
C TRP A 149 -13.08 -10.37 -21.47
N TYR A 150 -12.20 -9.71 -20.72
CA TYR A 150 -12.49 -9.15 -19.42
C TYR A 150 -12.21 -7.66 -19.43
N ILE A 151 -13.12 -6.87 -18.86
CA ILE A 151 -12.92 -5.43 -18.70
C ILE A 151 -12.38 -5.19 -17.29
N GLY A 152 -11.21 -4.57 -17.20
CA GLY A 152 -10.56 -4.25 -15.94
C GLY A 152 -10.04 -2.83 -15.92
N LYS A 153 -9.64 -2.37 -14.73
CA LYS A 153 -8.87 -1.13 -14.58
C LYS A 153 -7.45 -1.50 -14.18
N VAL A 154 -6.46 -0.90 -14.84
CA VAL A 154 -5.06 -1.09 -14.44
C VAL A 154 -4.84 -0.35 -13.13
N ILE A 155 -4.40 -1.07 -12.10
CA ILE A 155 -4.32 -0.53 -10.73
C ILE A 155 -2.94 0.05 -10.46
N SER A 156 -1.90 -0.70 -10.79
CA SER A 156 -0.51 -0.28 -10.58
C SER A 156 0.46 -1.06 -11.47
N GLN A 157 1.65 -0.50 -11.64
CA GLN A 157 2.79 -1.23 -12.19
C GLN A 157 3.47 -2.01 -11.05
N VAL A 158 3.73 -3.30 -11.28
CA VAL A 158 4.53 -4.11 -10.37
C VAL A 158 5.91 -4.26 -10.99
N PHE A 159 6.95 -3.92 -10.22
CA PHE A 159 8.31 -4.26 -10.61
C PHE A 159 8.49 -5.76 -10.36
N ALA A 160 8.56 -6.54 -11.43
CA ALA A 160 8.88 -7.96 -11.33
C ALA A 160 10.30 -8.09 -10.75
N CYS A 161 10.44 -8.99 -9.77
CA CYS A 161 11.72 -9.35 -9.19
C CYS A 161 12.71 -9.80 -10.29
N ILE A 162 14.00 -9.53 -10.10
CA ILE A 162 15.11 -9.67 -11.07
C ILE A 162 15.25 -11.08 -11.69
N CYS A 163 14.56 -12.10 -11.16
CA CYS A 163 14.50 -13.43 -11.75
C CYS A 163 13.63 -13.56 -13.01
N CYS A 164 12.73 -12.61 -13.31
CA CYS A 164 11.88 -12.63 -14.51
C CYS A 164 11.90 -11.26 -15.21
N LEU A 165 12.65 -11.14 -16.31
CA LEU A 165 12.81 -9.93 -17.13
C LEU A 165 11.52 -9.54 -17.90
N THR A 166 10.42 -9.27 -17.23
CA THR A 166 9.26 -8.56 -17.82
C THR A 166 8.53 -7.72 -16.78
N ASN A 167 8.28 -6.44 -17.09
CA ASN A 167 7.38 -5.60 -16.30
C ASN A 167 5.96 -6.18 -16.38
N THR A 168 5.36 -6.52 -15.25
CA THR A 168 4.01 -7.07 -15.16
C THR A 168 3.07 -6.04 -14.52
N PHE A 169 1.89 -5.86 -15.12
CA PHE A 169 0.86 -4.96 -14.61
C PHE A 169 -0.15 -5.73 -13.78
N ASN A 170 -0.53 -5.20 -12.61
CA ASN A 170 -1.64 -5.74 -11.83
C ASN A 170 -2.97 -5.17 -12.34
N LEU A 171 -3.87 -6.07 -12.71
CA LEU A 171 -5.20 -5.75 -13.24
C LEU A 171 -6.27 -6.20 -12.24
N SER A 172 -7.24 -5.33 -11.96
CA SER A 172 -8.47 -5.71 -11.26
C SER A 172 -9.60 -5.82 -12.26
N PHE A 173 -10.29 -6.95 -12.25
CA PHE A 173 -11.41 -7.27 -13.13
C PHE A 173 -12.71 -7.32 -12.34
N LYS A 174 -13.78 -6.75 -12.90
CA LYS A 174 -15.14 -6.96 -12.40
C LYS A 174 -15.90 -7.84 -13.39
N TYR A 175 -16.54 -8.89 -12.88
CA TYR A 175 -17.51 -9.68 -13.63
C TYR A 175 -18.79 -8.85 -13.72
N LEU A 176 -19.22 -8.51 -14.94
CA LEU A 176 -20.53 -7.94 -15.25
C LEU A 176 -21.44 -9.05 -15.75
#